data_AF-A0A0Q8F1Y0-F1
#
_entry.id   AF-A0A0Q8F1Y0-F1
#
_cell.length_a   1.000
_cell.length_b   1.000
_cell.length_c   1.000
_cell.angle_alpha   90.00
_cell.angle_beta   90.00
_cell.angle_gamma   90.00
#
_symmetry.space_group_name_H-M   'P 1'
#
loop_
_entity.id
_entity.type
_entity.pdbx_description
1 polymer ?
#
loop_
_entity_poly.entity_id
_entity_poly.type
_entity_poly.pdbx_seq_one_letter_code
_entity_poly.pdbx_strand_id
1 'polypeptide(L)'
;MSMKSVVRSLAVLSMLGLSWHAGIPAARAEVVIYRCTDASGALTLQNAPCPKGMKQEQRTMQGINTVPMAPGQAGTATPNAAPAAAAATTPAPATTAPTPPAADAVPPSSDARRLPPPVLFQCTTHDKDSYVTEDPIPASRCVTLRTVGLDGNPQSGAGQACEVVRDTCARVPDGALCDAWKKRRDETEVAARFARPENAEKNRADFERVARIVAESTCGA
;
A
#
# COMPACT_ATOMS: atom_id res chain seq x y z
N MET A 1 5.60 93.10 27.50
CA MET A 1 5.58 93.64 26.13
C MET A 1 6.50 92.78 25.27
N SER A 2 5.96 92.10 24.24
CA SER A 2 6.70 91.47 23.11
C SER A 2 7.70 90.33 23.44
N MET A 3 7.89 89.28 22.65
CA MET A 3 7.56 89.04 21.24
C MET A 3 7.62 87.51 20.98
N LYS A 4 6.50 86.95 20.48
CA LYS A 4 6.39 85.97 19.37
C LYS A 4 7.26 84.69 19.34
N SER A 5 6.58 83.56 19.58
CA SER A 5 6.84 82.25 18.94
C SER A 5 6.77 82.34 17.41
N VAL A 6 7.58 81.55 16.69
CA VAL A 6 7.19 80.74 15.50
C VAL A 6 8.40 80.02 14.85
N VAL A 7 8.24 78.70 14.70
CA VAL A 7 8.72 77.80 13.62
C VAL A 7 10.18 77.33 13.60
N ARG A 8 10.34 76.02 13.85
CA ARG A 8 10.79 75.06 12.81
C ARG A 8 10.29 73.62 13.08
N SER A 9 9.18 73.32 12.41
CA SER A 9 8.71 72.02 11.89
C SER A 9 9.79 71.31 11.03
N LEU A 10 9.79 70.02 10.66
CA LEU A 10 8.95 68.83 10.84
C LEU A 10 9.79 67.61 10.35
N ALA A 11 9.37 66.40 10.72
CA ALA A 11 9.45 65.14 9.95
C ALA A 11 10.73 64.27 9.98
N VAL A 12 10.77 63.31 10.92
CA VAL A 12 11.38 61.96 10.82
C VAL A 12 10.69 61.13 11.92
N LEU A 13 10.19 59.90 11.81
CA LEU A 13 9.87 58.93 10.76
C LEU A 13 9.17 57.78 11.55
N SER A 14 8.07 57.28 11.00
CA SER A 14 7.31 56.06 11.30
C SER A 14 7.69 55.14 12.49
N MET A 15 6.73 55.09 13.41
CA MET A 15 6.09 53.92 14.05
C MET A 15 6.36 52.50 13.49
N LEU A 16 6.24 51.54 14.43
CA LEU A 16 6.04 50.08 14.31
C LEU A 16 7.30 49.20 14.32
N GLY A 17 7.56 48.65 15.52
CA GLY A 17 8.50 47.56 15.74
C GLY A 17 8.08 46.31 14.96
N LEU A 18 9.03 45.79 14.20
CA LEU A 18 8.92 44.49 13.57
C LEU A 18 9.93 43.55 14.23
N SER A 19 9.37 42.69 15.06
CA SER A 19 10.01 41.66 15.86
C SER A 19 10.99 40.82 15.03
N TRP A 20 12.24 40.77 15.50
CA TRP A 20 13.24 39.81 15.06
C TRP A 20 12.68 38.40 15.26
N HIS A 21 12.24 37.75 14.18
CA HIS A 21 11.92 36.33 14.20
C HIS A 21 13.25 35.58 14.15
N ALA A 22 13.75 35.19 15.32
CA ALA A 22 14.79 34.18 15.43
C ALA A 22 14.23 32.87 14.85
N GLY A 23 14.67 32.53 13.63
CA GLY A 23 14.40 31.22 13.05
C GLY A 23 15.01 30.14 13.95
N ILE A 24 14.17 29.20 14.40
CA ILE A 24 14.62 28.03 15.14
C ILE A 24 15.44 27.16 14.17
N PRO A 25 16.72 26.86 14.44
CA PRO A 25 17.48 25.94 13.60
C PRO A 25 16.82 24.55 13.64
N ALA A 26 16.46 24.03 12.46
CA ALA A 26 16.04 22.65 12.32
C ALA A 26 17.20 21.73 12.72
N ALA A 27 17.04 20.98 13.81
CA ALA A 27 18.01 19.99 14.23
C ALA A 27 18.10 18.89 13.15
N ARG A 28 19.21 18.85 12.39
CA ARG A 28 19.58 17.66 11.62
C ARG A 28 19.79 16.53 12.63
N ALA A 29 18.94 15.51 12.60
CA ALA A 29 19.13 14.32 13.42
C ALA A 29 20.34 13.55 12.86
N GLU A 30 21.55 13.86 13.29
CA GLU A 30 22.72 13.04 12.99
C GLU A 30 22.64 11.77 13.84
N VAL A 31 22.53 10.61 13.18
CA VAL A 31 22.48 9.32 13.85
C VAL A 31 23.85 8.68 13.77
N VAL A 32 24.47 8.46 14.93
CA VAL A 32 25.76 7.78 15.04
C VAL A 32 25.51 6.29 15.28
N ILE A 33 25.97 5.46 14.34
CA ILE A 33 25.94 4.00 14.46
C ILE A 33 27.36 3.50 14.70
N TYR A 34 27.52 2.68 15.73
CA TYR A 34 28.76 2.02 16.08
C TYR A 34 28.74 0.58 15.56
N ARG A 35 29.79 0.21 14.82
CA ARG A 35 30.07 -1.14 14.39
C ARG A 35 31.13 -1.73 15.31
N CYS A 36 30.72 -2.70 16.13
CA CYS A 36 31.58 -3.34 17.11
C CYS A 36 31.99 -4.72 16.59
N THR A 37 33.28 -4.98 16.48
CA THR A 37 33.84 -6.29 16.14
C THR A 37 34.50 -6.90 17.36
N ASP A 38 34.13 -8.12 17.72
CA ASP A 38 34.72 -8.82 18.86
C ASP A 38 36.00 -9.60 18.51
N ALA A 39 36.63 -10.20 19.53
CA ALA A 39 37.84 -10.99 19.37
C ALA A 39 37.63 -12.26 18.52
N SER A 40 36.39 -12.75 18.40
CA SER A 40 36.01 -13.86 17.52
C SER A 40 35.68 -13.41 16.10
N GLY A 41 35.65 -12.10 15.84
CA GLY A 41 35.30 -11.51 14.55
C GLY A 41 33.79 -11.29 14.35
N ALA A 42 32.96 -11.52 15.37
CA ALA A 42 31.53 -11.26 15.26
C ALA A 42 31.24 -9.77 15.29
N LEU A 43 30.29 -9.34 14.46
CA LEU A 43 29.96 -7.95 14.19
C LEU A 43 28.58 -7.59 14.74
N THR A 44 28.50 -6.51 15.51
CA THR A 44 27.25 -5.93 16.00
C THR A 44 27.15 -4.45 15.62
N LEU A 45 25.95 -4.01 15.22
CA LEU A 45 25.65 -2.61 14.93
C LEU A 45 24.76 -2.07 16.05
N GLN A 46 25.16 -0.96 16.68
CA GLN A 46 24.50 -0.43 17.87
C GLN A 46 24.49 1.10 17.85
N ASN A 47 23.48 1.70 18.49
CA ASN A 47 23.36 3.14 18.67
C ASN A 47 24.11 3.63 19.94
N ALA A 48 24.92 2.77 20.56
CA ALA A 48 25.70 3.05 21.75
C ALA A 48 27.18 2.63 21.55
N PRO A 49 28.14 3.25 22.27
CA PRO A 49 29.55 2.91 22.17
C PRO A 49 29.84 1.44 22.43
N CYS A 50 30.89 0.91 21.78
CA CYS A 50 31.23 -0.50 21.91
C CYS A 50 31.71 -0.85 23.32
N PRO A 51 31.38 -2.06 23.83
CA PRO A 51 31.93 -2.57 25.08
C PRO A 51 33.47 -2.62 25.03
N LYS A 52 34.12 -2.53 26.21
CA LYS A 52 35.58 -2.60 26.32
C LYS A 52 36.09 -3.92 25.76
N GLY A 53 37.14 -3.87 24.94
CA GLY A 53 37.74 -5.04 24.30
C GLY A 53 37.25 -5.33 22.88
N MET A 54 36.27 -4.58 22.37
CA MET A 54 35.80 -4.67 20.98
C MET A 54 36.48 -3.61 20.08
N LYS A 55 36.71 -3.93 18.81
CA LYS A 55 37.12 -2.94 17.79
C LYS A 55 35.90 -2.11 17.38
N GLN A 56 36.02 -0.79 17.42
CA GLN A 56 34.95 0.16 17.13
C GLN A 56 35.20 0.90 15.81
N GLU A 57 34.20 0.90 14.93
CA GLU A 57 34.13 1.78 13.75
C GLU A 57 32.84 2.63 13.87
N GLN A 58 32.99 3.96 13.81
CA GLN A 58 31.88 4.89 13.90
C GLN A 58 31.44 5.33 12.50
N ARG A 59 30.14 5.25 12.21
CA ARG A 59 29.55 5.86 11.01
C ARG A 59 28.44 6.81 11.41
N THR A 60 28.63 8.08 11.13
CA THR A 60 27.58 9.10 11.25
C THR A 60 26.77 9.10 9.97
N MET A 61 25.48 8.80 10.08
CA MET A 61 24.53 8.88 8.98
C MET A 61 23.63 10.10 9.21
N GLN A 62 23.34 10.85 8.14
CA GLN A 62 22.27 11.85 8.20
C GLN A 62 20.96 11.09 8.41
N GLY A 63 20.28 11.38 9.52
CA GLY A 63 18.95 10.88 9.77
C GLY A 63 18.02 11.34 8.66
N ILE A 64 17.20 10.41 8.18
CA ILE A 64 16.11 10.70 7.28
C ILE A 64 15.21 11.77 7.92
N ASN A 65 14.96 12.84 7.18
CA ASN A 65 14.12 13.94 7.61
C ASN A 65 12.67 13.44 7.69
N THR A 66 12.24 12.99 8.87
CA THR A 66 10.83 12.66 9.11
C THR A 66 10.07 13.97 9.26
N VAL A 67 9.51 14.47 8.15
CA VAL A 67 8.51 15.53 8.18
C VAL A 67 7.38 15.11 9.13
N PRO A 68 7.05 15.91 10.16
CA PRO A 68 5.85 15.67 10.95
C PRO A 68 4.64 15.68 10.02
N MET A 69 3.88 14.59 9.98
CA MET A 69 2.56 14.59 9.33
C MET A 69 1.70 15.65 10.03
N ALA A 70 1.42 16.75 9.33
CA ALA A 70 0.36 17.66 9.73
C ALA A 70 -0.98 16.91 9.69
N PRO A 71 -1.79 16.94 10.76
CA PRO A 71 -3.14 16.40 10.69
C PRO A 71 -4.00 17.35 9.85
N GLY A 72 -4.55 16.84 8.75
CA GLY A 72 -5.64 17.49 8.04
C GLY A 72 -5.33 17.85 6.59
N GLN A 73 -5.70 16.95 5.70
CA GLN A 73 -6.38 17.30 4.46
C GLN A 73 -7.24 16.10 4.08
N ALA A 74 -8.51 16.18 4.47
CA ALA A 74 -9.55 15.35 3.93
C ALA A 74 -9.60 15.60 2.42
N GLY A 75 -9.11 14.64 1.64
CA GLY A 75 -9.37 14.61 0.21
C GLY A 75 -10.87 14.43 0.02
N THR A 76 -11.51 15.39 -0.63
CA THR A 76 -12.88 15.26 -1.11
C THR A 76 -12.92 14.10 -2.11
N ALA A 77 -13.44 12.96 -1.67
CA ALA A 77 -13.78 11.86 -2.57
C ALA A 77 -14.95 12.32 -3.46
N THR A 78 -14.68 12.49 -4.75
CA THR A 78 -15.72 12.63 -5.76
C THR A 78 -16.44 11.28 -5.89
N PRO A 79 -17.78 11.21 -5.79
CA PRO A 79 -18.50 9.96 -6.00
C PRO A 79 -18.35 9.51 -7.46
N ASN A 80 -17.69 8.37 -7.70
CA ASN A 80 -17.69 7.79 -9.03
C ASN A 80 -19.02 7.04 -9.23
N ALA A 81 -19.82 7.51 -10.17
CA ALA A 81 -21.12 6.94 -10.50
C ALA A 81 -20.96 5.51 -11.04
N ALA A 82 -21.76 4.60 -10.50
CA ALA A 82 -21.89 3.23 -10.96
C ALA A 82 -22.55 3.20 -12.36
N PRO A 83 -22.05 2.42 -13.34
CA PRO A 83 -22.82 2.10 -14.52
C PRO A 83 -23.91 1.09 -14.20
N ALA A 84 -25.12 1.40 -14.66
CA ALA A 84 -26.31 0.60 -14.54
C ALA A 84 -26.18 -0.76 -15.26
N ALA A 85 -26.78 -1.78 -14.65
CA ALA A 85 -26.96 -3.11 -15.20
C ALA A 85 -27.76 -3.07 -16.51
N ALA A 86 -27.25 -3.74 -17.54
CA ALA A 86 -28.04 -4.18 -18.67
C ALA A 86 -28.20 -5.70 -18.59
N ALA A 87 -29.42 -6.13 -18.30
CA ALA A 87 -29.85 -7.51 -18.42
C ALA A 87 -29.85 -7.92 -19.89
N ALA A 88 -29.33 -9.11 -20.19
CA ALA A 88 -29.60 -9.81 -21.44
C ALA A 88 -30.01 -11.24 -21.10
N THR A 89 -31.30 -11.50 -21.26
CA THR A 89 -31.94 -12.82 -21.28
C THR A 89 -31.75 -13.45 -22.65
N THR A 90 -31.38 -14.73 -22.71
CA THR A 90 -31.78 -15.62 -23.81
C THR A 90 -31.82 -17.07 -23.30
N PRO A 91 -32.85 -17.88 -23.63
CA PRO A 91 -33.04 -19.22 -23.07
C PRO A 91 -32.29 -20.29 -23.89
N ALA A 92 -31.65 -21.24 -23.20
CA ALA A 92 -31.14 -22.47 -23.83
C ALA A 92 -32.24 -23.55 -23.84
N PRO A 93 -32.46 -24.25 -24.98
CA PRO A 93 -33.43 -25.34 -25.05
C PRO A 93 -32.88 -26.63 -24.42
N ALA A 94 -33.75 -27.32 -23.70
CA ALA A 94 -33.51 -28.65 -23.14
C ALA A 94 -33.42 -29.70 -24.27
N THR A 95 -32.46 -30.62 -24.16
CA THR A 95 -32.50 -31.91 -24.86
C THR A 95 -32.23 -33.01 -23.85
N THR A 96 -33.16 -33.96 -23.85
CA THR A 96 -33.35 -35.08 -22.94
C THR A 96 -32.27 -36.14 -23.09
N ALA A 97 -31.80 -36.66 -21.96
CA ALA A 97 -30.98 -37.87 -21.87
C ALA A 97 -31.84 -39.14 -21.84
N PRO A 98 -31.31 -40.31 -22.23
CA PRO A 98 -31.73 -41.60 -21.68
C PRO A 98 -30.71 -42.19 -20.67
N THR A 99 -31.30 -42.90 -19.70
CA THR A 99 -30.84 -43.43 -18.39
C THR A 99 -29.78 -44.57 -18.44
N PRO A 100 -28.95 -44.78 -17.38
CA PRO A 100 -27.80 -45.70 -17.34
C PRO A 100 -28.11 -47.10 -16.75
N PRO A 101 -27.21 -48.11 -16.87
CA PRO A 101 -27.23 -49.27 -15.97
C PRO A 101 -26.60 -48.89 -14.62
N ALA A 102 -27.30 -49.23 -13.55
CA ALA A 102 -26.92 -48.96 -12.17
C ALA A 102 -25.61 -49.68 -11.78
N ALA A 103 -24.61 -48.90 -11.39
CA ALA A 103 -23.50 -49.38 -10.59
C ALA A 103 -23.67 -48.80 -9.17
N ASP A 104 -23.51 -49.66 -8.17
CA ASP A 104 -23.75 -49.43 -6.75
C ASP A 104 -23.35 -48.03 -6.26
N ALA A 105 -24.34 -47.25 -5.85
CA ALA A 105 -24.12 -45.93 -5.29
C ALA A 105 -23.57 -46.05 -3.87
N VAL A 106 -22.25 -45.94 -3.74
CA VAL A 106 -21.62 -45.45 -2.51
C VAL A 106 -22.23 -44.06 -2.25
N PRO A 107 -22.77 -43.77 -1.05
CA PRO A 107 -23.32 -42.46 -0.77
C PRO A 107 -22.25 -41.39 -1.04
N PRO A 108 -22.58 -40.30 -1.76
CA PRO A 108 -21.59 -39.25 -2.02
C PRO A 108 -21.05 -38.74 -0.69
N SER A 109 -19.72 -38.68 -0.56
CA SER A 109 -19.12 -38.02 0.60
C SER A 109 -19.67 -36.59 0.70
N SER A 110 -19.68 -36.03 1.90
CA SER A 110 -20.09 -34.65 2.14
C SER A 110 -19.41 -33.64 1.21
N ASP A 111 -18.22 -33.98 0.69
CA ASP A 111 -17.41 -33.13 -0.19
C ASP A 111 -17.97 -33.06 -1.60
N ALA A 112 -18.57 -34.13 -2.10
CA ALA A 112 -19.22 -34.16 -3.41
C ALA A 112 -20.50 -33.30 -3.46
N ARG A 113 -21.04 -32.91 -2.29
CA ARG A 113 -22.16 -31.96 -2.19
C ARG A 113 -21.71 -30.51 -2.10
N ARG A 114 -20.46 -30.22 -1.72
CA ARG A 114 -19.95 -28.85 -1.66
C ARG A 114 -19.63 -28.34 -3.06
N LEU A 115 -19.91 -27.06 -3.31
CA LEU A 115 -19.55 -26.41 -4.56
C LEU A 115 -18.04 -26.13 -4.59
N PRO A 116 -17.38 -26.17 -5.77
CA PRO A 116 -16.00 -25.72 -5.87
C PRO A 116 -15.88 -24.25 -5.43
N PRO A 117 -14.73 -23.83 -4.88
CA PRO A 117 -14.55 -22.44 -4.51
C PRO A 117 -14.62 -21.53 -5.76
N PRO A 118 -14.94 -20.24 -5.60
CA PRO A 118 -14.90 -19.28 -6.70
C PRO A 118 -13.50 -19.22 -7.32
N VAL A 119 -13.44 -18.83 -8.59
CA VAL A 119 -12.16 -18.73 -9.30
C VAL A 119 -11.30 -17.61 -8.72
N LEU A 120 -9.98 -17.80 -8.74
CA LEU A 120 -9.00 -16.78 -8.42
C LEU A 120 -8.11 -16.53 -9.64
N PHE A 121 -7.51 -15.36 -9.69
CA PHE A 121 -6.58 -14.96 -10.73
C PHE A 121 -5.21 -14.70 -10.10
N GLN A 122 -4.19 -15.33 -10.67
CA GLN A 122 -2.79 -15.04 -10.39
C GLN A 122 -2.35 -13.98 -11.39
N CYS A 123 -2.01 -12.80 -10.87
CA CYS A 123 -1.51 -11.70 -11.66
C CYS A 123 -0.01 -11.51 -11.45
N THR A 124 0.66 -11.00 -12.47
CA THR A 124 2.06 -10.58 -12.45
C THR A 124 2.16 -9.10 -12.81
N THR A 125 2.86 -8.32 -11.98
CA THR A 125 3.09 -6.90 -12.20
C THR A 125 4.17 -6.67 -13.25
N HIS A 126 4.32 -5.41 -13.68
CA HIS A 126 5.44 -4.99 -14.55
C HIS A 126 6.79 -5.38 -13.93
N ASP A 127 6.95 -5.16 -12.63
CA ASP A 127 8.17 -5.44 -11.85
C ASP A 127 8.38 -6.92 -11.52
N LYS A 128 7.55 -7.81 -12.07
CA LYS A 128 7.57 -9.28 -11.89
C LYS A 128 7.13 -9.77 -10.50
N ASP A 129 6.53 -8.90 -9.69
CA ASP A 129 5.83 -9.35 -8.49
C ASP A 129 4.55 -10.10 -8.85
N SER A 130 4.11 -10.99 -7.96
CA SER A 130 2.92 -11.81 -8.18
C SER A 130 1.91 -11.62 -7.05
N TYR A 131 0.62 -11.53 -7.39
CA TYR A 131 -0.47 -11.42 -6.41
C TYR A 131 -1.71 -12.19 -6.86
N VAL A 132 -2.54 -12.58 -5.90
CA VAL A 132 -3.80 -13.28 -6.16
C VAL A 132 -4.99 -12.35 -5.92
N THR A 133 -5.92 -12.33 -6.86
CA THR A 133 -7.14 -11.49 -6.81
C THR A 133 -8.37 -12.31 -7.19
N GLU A 134 -9.52 -11.84 -6.72
CA GLU A 134 -10.85 -12.34 -7.10
C GLU A 134 -11.36 -11.65 -8.39
N ASP A 135 -10.77 -10.51 -8.76
CA ASP A 135 -11.17 -9.71 -9.92
C ASP A 135 -10.46 -10.20 -11.19
N PRO A 136 -11.18 -10.52 -12.29
CA PRO A 136 -10.57 -10.87 -13.57
C PRO A 136 -9.89 -9.69 -14.28
N ILE A 137 -10.20 -8.44 -13.91
CA ILE A 137 -9.68 -7.23 -14.55
C ILE A 137 -8.29 -6.92 -13.98
N PRO A 138 -7.24 -6.94 -14.82
CA PRO A 138 -5.90 -6.63 -14.34
C PRO A 138 -5.78 -5.18 -13.86
N ALA A 139 -5.14 -5.00 -12.70
CA ALA A 139 -4.90 -3.67 -12.16
C ALA A 139 -4.01 -2.84 -13.10
N SER A 140 -4.25 -1.52 -13.11
CA SER A 140 -3.43 -0.56 -13.84
C SER A 140 -2.37 0.05 -12.94
N ARG A 141 -1.15 0.14 -13.44
CA ARG A 141 0.00 0.73 -12.74
C ARG A 141 0.58 1.86 -13.59
N CYS A 142 0.99 2.93 -12.94
CA CYS A 142 1.65 4.09 -13.55
C CYS A 142 3.17 3.86 -13.39
N VAL A 143 3.82 3.37 -14.45
CA VAL A 143 5.27 3.12 -14.48
C VAL A 143 5.96 4.40 -14.88
N THR A 144 6.89 4.88 -14.06
CA THR A 144 7.55 6.17 -14.27
C THR A 144 8.37 6.17 -15.55
N LEU A 145 8.14 7.18 -16.38
CA LEU A 145 8.93 7.43 -17.58
C LEU A 145 9.97 8.50 -17.29
N ARG A 146 11.16 8.33 -17.87
CA ARG A 146 12.15 9.41 -17.87
C ARG A 146 11.70 10.51 -18.83
N THR A 147 11.46 11.69 -18.29
CA THR A 147 11.19 12.91 -19.05
C THR A 147 12.51 13.61 -19.39
N VAL A 148 12.57 14.26 -20.55
CA VAL A 148 13.71 15.09 -20.97
C VAL A 148 13.30 16.56 -20.92
N GLY A 149 14.21 17.44 -20.51
CA GLY A 149 13.96 18.88 -20.51
C GLY A 149 13.86 19.46 -21.92
N LEU A 150 13.36 20.69 -22.04
CA LEU A 150 13.30 21.41 -23.32
C LEU A 150 14.70 21.69 -23.91
N ASP A 151 15.72 21.65 -23.05
CA ASP A 151 17.14 21.71 -23.39
C ASP A 151 17.72 20.35 -23.86
N GLY A 152 16.89 19.30 -23.90
CA GLY A 152 17.28 17.95 -24.34
C GLY A 152 18.08 17.16 -23.29
N ASN A 153 18.34 17.72 -22.11
CA ASN A 153 19.06 17.04 -21.04
C ASN A 153 18.10 16.14 -20.22
N PRO A 154 18.40 14.84 -20.07
CA PRO A 154 17.56 13.91 -19.29
C PRO A 154 17.68 14.08 -17.77
N GLN A 155 18.51 14.99 -17.28
CA GLN A 155 18.66 15.32 -15.85
C GLN A 155 17.91 16.61 -15.46
N SER A 156 17.58 17.46 -16.43
CA SER A 156 16.82 18.71 -16.24
C SER A 156 15.34 18.56 -16.56
N GLY A 157 14.84 17.32 -16.72
CA GLY A 157 13.44 17.03 -17.01
C GLY A 157 12.49 17.70 -16.01
N ALA A 158 11.69 18.64 -16.49
CA ALA A 158 10.68 19.31 -15.68
C ALA A 158 9.35 18.54 -15.81
N GLY A 159 9.09 17.63 -14.87
CA GLY A 159 7.81 16.94 -14.75
C GLY A 159 7.91 15.43 -14.56
N GLN A 160 6.82 14.85 -14.06
CA GLN A 160 6.64 13.40 -13.94
C GLN A 160 5.73 12.94 -15.07
N ALA A 161 6.16 11.96 -15.84
CA ALA A 161 5.31 11.25 -16.80
C ALA A 161 5.26 9.78 -16.41
N CYS A 162 4.15 9.11 -16.70
CA CYS A 162 4.08 7.67 -16.55
C CYS A 162 3.34 7.00 -17.68
N GLU A 163 3.78 5.79 -17.98
CA GLU A 163 3.08 4.86 -18.85
C GLU A 163 2.07 4.08 -18.00
N VAL A 164 0.83 4.00 -18.48
CA VAL A 164 -0.20 3.19 -17.84
C VAL A 164 -0.08 1.76 -18.34
N VAL A 165 0.59 0.93 -17.56
CA VAL A 165 0.74 -0.51 -17.83
C VAL A 165 -0.35 -1.28 -17.12
N ARG A 166 -0.82 -2.37 -17.72
CA ARG A 166 -1.75 -3.31 -17.09
C ARG A 166 -0.99 -4.54 -16.65
N ASP A 167 -1.33 -5.04 -15.47
CA ASP A 167 -0.81 -6.32 -15.00
C ASP A 167 -1.27 -7.45 -15.96
N THR A 168 -0.57 -8.58 -15.95
CA THR A 168 -0.98 -9.77 -16.71
C THR A 168 -1.56 -10.78 -15.75
N CYS A 169 -2.80 -11.22 -15.99
CA CYS A 169 -3.52 -12.14 -15.10
C CYS A 169 -3.89 -13.44 -15.81
N ALA A 170 -3.74 -14.55 -15.11
CA ALA A 170 -4.22 -15.87 -15.54
C ALA A 170 -5.06 -16.49 -14.42
N ARG A 171 -6.05 -17.30 -14.79
CA ARG A 171 -6.84 -18.06 -13.83
C ARG A 171 -5.95 -19.04 -13.08
N VAL A 172 -6.10 -19.12 -11.75
CA VAL A 172 -5.48 -20.16 -10.95
C VAL A 172 -6.01 -21.53 -11.39
N PRO A 173 -5.15 -22.54 -11.66
CA PRO A 173 -5.59 -23.87 -12.03
C PRO A 173 -6.51 -24.49 -10.96
N ASP A 174 -7.49 -25.29 -11.36
CA ASP A 174 -8.47 -25.89 -10.43
C ASP A 174 -7.79 -26.69 -9.30
N GLY A 175 -6.75 -27.45 -9.64
CA GLY A 175 -5.98 -28.23 -8.66
C GLY A 175 -5.19 -27.38 -7.65
N ALA A 176 -4.95 -26.10 -7.94
CA ALA A 176 -4.24 -25.16 -7.05
C ALA A 176 -5.19 -24.17 -6.35
N LEU A 177 -6.49 -24.22 -6.65
CA LEU A 177 -7.44 -23.21 -6.21
C LEU A 177 -7.67 -23.26 -4.69
N CYS A 178 -7.72 -24.47 -4.10
CA CYS A 178 -7.87 -24.62 -2.67
C CYS A 178 -6.67 -24.08 -1.87
N ASP A 179 -5.45 -24.30 -2.36
CA ASP A 179 -4.26 -23.76 -1.71
C ASP A 179 -4.20 -22.23 -1.81
N ALA A 180 -4.59 -21.68 -2.97
CA ALA A 180 -4.69 -20.23 -3.15
C ALA A 180 -5.72 -19.59 -2.20
N TRP A 181 -6.89 -20.21 -2.01
CA TRP A 181 -7.90 -19.72 -1.07
C TRP A 181 -7.49 -19.86 0.39
N LYS A 182 -6.82 -20.96 0.77
CA LYS A 182 -6.28 -21.14 2.13
C LYS A 182 -5.22 -20.08 2.44
N LYS A 183 -4.29 -19.83 1.51
CA LYS A 183 -3.30 -18.76 1.65
C LYS A 183 -3.98 -17.39 1.80
N ARG A 184 -4.98 -17.09 0.97
CA ARG A 184 -5.74 -15.83 1.06
C ARG A 184 -6.44 -15.68 2.40
N ARG A 185 -7.02 -16.77 2.95
CA ARG A 185 -7.62 -16.77 4.30
C ARG A 185 -6.57 -16.36 5.33
N ASP A 186 -5.40 -16.97 5.32
CA ASP A 186 -4.34 -16.70 6.27
C ASP A 186 -3.83 -15.24 6.15
N GLU A 187 -3.70 -14.72 4.92
CA GLU A 187 -3.37 -13.31 4.67
C GLU A 187 -4.44 -12.36 5.25
N THR A 188 -5.73 -12.64 5.01
CA THR A 188 -6.83 -11.84 5.57
C THR A 188 -6.93 -11.95 7.09
N GLU A 189 -6.55 -13.10 7.67
CA GLU A 189 -6.51 -13.29 9.12
C GLU A 189 -5.46 -12.39 9.76
N VAL A 190 -4.24 -12.37 9.19
CA VAL A 190 -3.17 -11.48 9.62
C VAL A 190 -3.63 -10.03 9.49
N ALA A 191 -4.22 -9.65 8.35
CA ALA A 191 -4.74 -8.30 8.15
C ALA A 191 -5.83 -7.91 9.17
N ALA A 192 -6.69 -8.85 9.57
CA ALA A 192 -7.72 -8.63 10.59
C ALA A 192 -7.11 -8.50 11.99
N ARG A 193 -6.17 -9.38 12.35
CA ARG A 193 -5.51 -9.41 13.68
C ARG A 193 -4.68 -8.16 13.94
N PHE A 194 -4.03 -7.61 12.92
CA PHE A 194 -3.14 -6.46 13.03
C PHE A 194 -3.74 -5.19 12.40
N ALA A 195 -5.06 -5.13 12.25
CA ALA A 195 -5.73 -3.97 11.68
C ALA A 195 -5.59 -2.74 12.60
N ARG A 196 -5.36 -1.58 11.99
CA ARG A 196 -5.56 -0.30 12.67
C ARG A 196 -7.05 -0.03 12.89
N PRO A 197 -7.45 0.77 13.90
CA PRO A 197 -8.85 1.01 14.22
C PRO A 197 -9.72 1.41 13.03
N GLU A 198 -9.19 2.24 12.13
CA GLU A 198 -9.88 2.72 10.93
C GLU A 198 -10.23 1.62 9.91
N ASN A 199 -9.54 0.47 9.95
CA ASN A 199 -9.74 -0.65 9.01
C ASN A 199 -10.20 -1.95 9.70
N ALA A 200 -10.39 -1.94 11.03
CA ALA A 200 -10.62 -3.16 11.80
C ALA A 200 -11.89 -3.91 11.40
N GLU A 201 -12.99 -3.19 11.17
CA GLU A 201 -14.25 -3.81 10.75
C GLU A 201 -14.15 -4.41 9.35
N LYS A 202 -13.60 -3.65 8.40
CA LYS A 202 -13.41 -4.10 7.02
C LYS A 202 -12.55 -5.36 6.97
N ASN A 203 -11.38 -5.34 7.62
CA ASN A 203 -10.45 -6.47 7.56
C ASN A 203 -11.04 -7.73 8.24
N ARG A 204 -11.79 -7.55 9.33
CA ARG A 204 -12.53 -8.66 9.97
C ARG A 204 -13.58 -9.24 9.04
N ALA A 205 -14.41 -8.40 8.42
CA ALA A 205 -15.43 -8.84 7.48
C ALA A 205 -14.84 -9.57 6.27
N ASP A 206 -13.71 -9.09 5.75
CA ASP A 206 -12.97 -9.75 4.67
C ASP A 206 -12.46 -11.14 5.09
N PHE A 207 -11.87 -11.26 6.27
CA PHE A 207 -11.44 -12.56 6.81
C PHE A 207 -12.61 -13.53 6.97
N GLU A 208 -13.70 -13.11 7.59
CA GLU A 208 -14.89 -13.96 7.81
C GLU A 208 -15.49 -14.43 6.48
N ARG A 209 -15.53 -13.56 5.47
CA ARG A 209 -15.99 -13.91 4.13
C ARG A 209 -15.10 -14.97 3.48
N VAL A 210 -13.78 -14.78 3.52
CA VAL A 210 -12.82 -15.73 2.92
C VAL A 210 -12.83 -17.05 3.69
N ALA A 211 -12.88 -17.02 5.02
CA ALA A 211 -12.99 -18.21 5.86
C ALA A 211 -14.24 -19.03 5.53
N ARG A 212 -15.39 -18.37 5.30
CA ARG A 212 -16.62 -19.04 4.88
C ARG A 212 -16.47 -19.70 3.51
N ILE A 213 -15.88 -19.02 2.53
CA ILE A 213 -15.62 -19.60 1.20
C ILE A 213 -14.76 -20.87 1.31
N VAL A 214 -13.69 -20.82 2.10
CA VAL A 214 -12.83 -22.00 2.32
C VAL A 214 -13.61 -23.13 2.99
N ALA A 215 -14.38 -22.81 4.04
CA ALA A 215 -15.10 -23.81 4.82
C ALA A 215 -16.26 -24.45 4.06
N GLU A 216 -17.02 -23.69 3.27
CA GLU A 216 -18.24 -24.16 2.59
C GLU A 216 -17.97 -24.76 1.21
N SER A 217 -16.81 -24.49 0.62
CA SER A 217 -16.41 -25.07 -0.67
C SER A 217 -15.82 -26.48 -0.52
N THR A 218 -15.53 -27.12 -1.64
CA THR A 218 -14.78 -28.39 -1.71
C THR A 218 -13.40 -28.34 -1.05
N CYS A 219 -12.91 -27.17 -0.63
CA CYS A 219 -11.61 -26.99 0.04
C CYS A 219 -11.63 -27.20 1.55
N GLY A 220 -12.82 -27.27 2.16
CA GLY A 220 -13.03 -27.50 3.60
C GLY A 220 -13.16 -28.98 3.97
N ALA A 221 -12.99 -29.87 2.99
CA ALA A 221 -12.92 -31.32 3.12
C ALA A 221 -11.60 -31.79 3.77
#